data_AF-A0A0R2XI63-F1
#
_entry.id   AF-A0A0R2XI63-F1
#
_cell.length_a   1.000
_cell.length_b   1.000
_cell.length_c   1.000
_cell.angle_alpha   90.00
_cell.angle_beta   90.00
_cell.angle_gamma   90.00
#
_symmetry.space_group_name_H-M   'P 1'
#
loop_
_entity.id
_entity.type
_entity.pdbx_description
1 polymer ?
#
loop_
_entity_poly.entity_id
_entity_poly.type
_entity_poly.pdbx_seq_one_letter_code
_entity_poly.pdbx_strand_id
1 'polypeptide(L)'
;MPKKPAAPVLLVRWYDYTEWLLERVDSFPKNQRFIFGTRLADAVLGIMELLVEASYSRTKLELLRRADTAPPCEKIRRAGSLFGMAMQIFTRHPRA
;
A
#
# COMPACT_ATOMS: atom_id res chain seq x y z
N MET A 1 -31.84 5.47 -0.15
CA MET A 1 -30.75 6.22 0.51
C MET A 1 -29.48 5.37 0.42
N PRO A 2 -28.36 5.86 -0.13
CA PRO A 2 -27.13 5.08 -0.14
C PRO A 2 -26.73 4.79 1.32
N LYS A 3 -26.66 3.50 1.66
CA LYS A 3 -26.28 3.03 3.00
C LYS A 3 -24.89 3.57 3.27
N LYS A 4 -24.74 4.46 4.27
CA LYS A 4 -23.43 4.94 4.70
C LYS A 4 -22.62 3.69 5.07
N PRO A 5 -21.51 3.41 4.39
CA PRO A 5 -20.76 2.19 4.66
C PRO A 5 -20.27 2.23 6.10
N ALA A 6 -20.31 1.06 6.77
CA ALA A 6 -19.94 0.93 8.18
C ALA A 6 -18.50 1.38 8.44
N ALA A 7 -17.64 1.28 7.42
CA ALA A 7 -16.29 1.81 7.39
C ALA A 7 -16.09 2.78 6.20
N PRO A 8 -15.15 3.73 6.28
CA PRO A 8 -14.81 4.59 5.16
C PRO A 8 -14.40 3.78 3.92
N VAL A 9 -15.00 4.06 2.76
CA VAL A 9 -14.73 3.32 1.50
C VAL A 9 -13.24 3.28 1.16
N LEU A 10 -12.51 4.38 1.39
CA LEU A 10 -11.08 4.46 1.13
C LEU A 10 -10.26 3.53 2.04
N LEU A 11 -10.66 3.37 3.30
CA LEU A 11 -9.99 2.49 4.25
C LEU A 11 -10.17 1.02 3.84
N VAL A 12 -11.39 0.63 3.46
CA VAL A 12 -11.68 -0.72 2.96
C VAL A 12 -10.86 -1.03 1.71
N ARG A 13 -10.86 -0.12 0.72
CA ARG A 13 -10.07 -0.29 -0.50
C ARG A 13 -8.57 -0.36 -0.24
N TRP A 14 -8.08 0.39 0.76
CA TRP A 14 -6.67 0.37 1.12
C TRP A 14 -6.28 -0.94 1.82
N TYR A 15 -7.21 -1.52 2.60
CA TYR A 15 -7.05 -2.84 3.19
C TYR A 15 -6.89 -3.91 2.11
N ASP A 16 -7.82 -3.96 1.14
CA ASP A 16 -7.76 -4.90 0.01
C ASP A 16 -6.44 -4.76 -0.77
N TYR A 17 -5.98 -3.51 -0.97
CA TYR A 17 -4.69 -3.24 -1.62
C TYR A 17 -3.48 -3.73 -0.81
N THR A 18 -3.55 -3.56 0.51
CA THR A 18 -2.47 -3.97 1.43
C THR A 18 -2.36 -5.49 1.44
N GLU A 19 -3.48 -6.19 1.51
CA GLU A 19 -3.55 -7.65 1.39
C GLU A 19 -2.92 -8.12 0.08
N TRP A 20 -3.37 -7.58 -1.06
CA TRP A 20 -2.82 -7.90 -2.38
C TRP A 20 -1.30 -7.66 -2.47
N LEU A 21 -0.80 -6.57 -1.89
CA LEU A 21 0.62 -6.25 -1.94
C LEU A 21 1.45 -7.21 -1.09
N LEU A 22 0.97 -7.55 0.11
CA LEU A 22 1.67 -8.46 1.03
C LEU A 22 1.77 -9.87 0.46
N GLU A 23 0.70 -10.38 -0.17
CA GLU A 23 0.75 -11.64 -0.92
C GLU A 23 1.81 -11.61 -2.03
N ARG A 24 1.97 -10.47 -2.71
CA ARG A 24 2.95 -10.37 -3.79
C ARG A 24 4.39 -10.29 -3.30
N VAL A 25 4.60 -9.61 -2.17
CA VAL A 25 5.88 -9.58 -1.44
C VAL A 25 6.26 -10.99 -0.97
N ASP A 26 5.28 -11.82 -0.61
CA ASP A 26 5.50 -13.21 -0.18
C ASP A 26 6.22 -14.03 -1.26
N SER A 27 5.88 -13.76 -2.52
CA SER A 27 6.44 -14.42 -3.72
C SER A 27 7.90 -14.02 -4.05
N PHE A 28 8.51 -13.08 -3.33
CA PHE A 28 9.88 -12.66 -3.61
C PHE A 28 10.92 -13.66 -3.09
N PRO A 29 12.09 -13.81 -3.74
CA PRO A 29 13.19 -14.61 -3.21
C PRO A 29 13.61 -14.12 -1.84
N LYS A 30 13.97 -15.05 -0.94
CA LYS A 30 14.34 -14.78 0.45
C LYS A 30 15.26 -13.55 0.63
N ASN A 31 16.26 -13.42 -0.24
CA ASN A 31 17.27 -12.35 -0.18
C ASN A 31 16.70 -10.96 -0.52
N GLN A 32 15.69 -10.89 -1.39
CA GLN A 32 15.05 -9.65 -1.82
C GLN A 32 13.81 -9.33 -0.99
N ARG A 33 13.10 -10.38 -0.54
CA ARG A 33 11.89 -10.30 0.28
C ARG A 33 12.12 -9.53 1.57
N PHE A 34 13.27 -9.70 2.23
CA PHE A 34 13.56 -8.98 3.47
C PHE A 34 13.67 -7.46 3.26
N ILE A 35 14.38 -7.02 2.22
CA ILE A 35 14.63 -5.59 1.98
C ILE A 35 13.39 -4.93 1.35
N PHE A 36 12.87 -5.51 0.28
CA PHE A 36 11.72 -4.92 -0.43
C PHE A 36 10.42 -5.14 0.32
N GLY A 37 10.25 -6.30 0.95
CA GLY A 37 9.03 -6.63 1.68
C GLY A 37 8.82 -5.75 2.90
N THR A 38 9.85 -5.58 3.74
CA THR A 38 9.76 -4.66 4.88
C THR A 38 9.47 -3.23 4.43
N ARG A 39 10.19 -2.73 3.41
CA ARG A 39 9.97 -1.36 2.89
C ARG A 39 8.57 -1.14 2.29
N LEU A 40 8.03 -2.14 1.60
CA LEU A 40 6.70 -2.08 1.02
C LEU A 40 5.62 -2.19 2.10
N ALA A 41 5.76 -3.13 3.03
CA ALA A 41 4.87 -3.32 4.17
C ALA A 41 4.79 -2.07 5.04
N ASP A 42 5.93 -1.49 5.42
CA ASP A 42 6.00 -0.24 6.19
C ASP A 42 5.29 0.91 5.47
N ALA A 43 5.42 0.97 4.14
CA ALA A 43 4.80 2.02 3.36
C ALA A 43 3.26 1.88 3.31
N VAL A 44 2.73 0.67 3.07
CA VAL A 44 1.27 0.48 3.02
C VAL A 44 0.62 0.58 4.39
N LEU A 45 1.29 0.08 5.43
CA LEU A 45 0.81 0.19 6.80
C LEU A 45 0.80 1.64 7.28
N GLY A 46 1.84 2.44 6.97
CA GLY A 46 1.86 3.86 7.34
C GLY A 46 0.73 4.68 6.70
N ILE A 47 0.28 4.33 5.50
CA ILE A 47 -0.89 4.98 4.88
C ILE A 47 -2.18 4.49 5.54
N MET A 48 -2.26 3.20 5.88
CA MET A 48 -3.42 2.65 6.59
C MET A 48 -3.63 3.35 7.94
N GLU A 49 -2.56 3.59 8.70
CA GLU A 49 -2.61 4.34 9.96
C GLU A 49 -3.17 5.75 9.76
N LEU A 50 -2.70 6.49 8.75
CA LEU A 50 -3.21 7.83 8.44
C LEU A 50 -4.69 7.81 8.03
N LEU A 51 -5.13 6.78 7.29
CA LEU A 51 -6.53 6.62 6.90
C LEU A 51 -7.43 6.27 8.10
N VAL A 52 -6.94 5.43 9.02
CA VAL A 52 -7.62 5.12 10.28
C VAL A 52 -7.72 6.38 11.13
N GLU A 53 -6.64 7.13 11.32
CA GLU A 53 -6.65 8.39 12.06
C GLU A 53 -7.62 9.40 11.43
N ALA A 54 -7.63 9.52 10.11
CA ALA A 54 -8.56 10.38 9.36
C ALA A 54 -10.03 9.95 9.52
N SER A 55 -10.28 8.67 9.82
CA SER A 55 -11.65 8.14 10.01
C SER A 55 -12.27 8.53 11.35
N TYR A 56 -11.44 8.73 12.38
CA TYR A 56 -11.86 9.11 13.72
C TYR A 56 -11.65 10.60 14.04
N SER A 57 -10.91 11.33 13.19
CA SER A 57 -10.60 12.74 13.39
C SER A 57 -11.64 13.69 12.79
N ARG A 58 -11.85 14.82 13.47
CA ARG A 58 -12.62 15.97 12.93
C ARG A 58 -11.84 16.72 11.85
N THR A 59 -10.52 16.54 11.78
CA THR A 59 -9.61 17.22 10.84
C THR A 59 -9.28 16.33 9.63
N LYS A 60 -10.31 15.66 9.09
CA LYS A 60 -10.20 14.64 8.04
C LYS A 60 -9.45 15.13 6.79
N LEU A 61 -9.68 16.38 6.36
CA LEU A 61 -9.08 16.92 5.15
C LEU A 61 -7.55 17.02 5.24
N GLU A 62 -7.05 17.42 6.40
CA GLU A 62 -5.61 17.60 6.63
C GLU A 62 -4.89 16.25 6.71
N LEU A 63 -5.51 15.26 7.36
CA LEU A 63 -4.97 13.90 7.42
C LEU A 63 -4.98 13.21 6.07
N LEU A 64 -6.02 13.43 5.24
CA LEU A 64 -6.06 12.93 3.87
C LEU A 64 -5.01 13.60 2.96
N ARG A 65 -4.78 14.90 3.12
CA ARG A 65 -3.69 15.60 2.41
C ARG A 65 -2.32 15.07 2.83
N ARG A 66 -2.12 14.86 4.13
CA ARG A 66 -0.91 14.24 4.66
C ARG A 66 -0.75 12.84 4.10
N ALA A 67 -1.80 12.02 4.01
CA ALA A 67 -1.73 10.71 3.40
C ALA A 67 -1.28 10.78 1.93
N ASP A 68 -1.80 11.71 1.13
CA ASP A 68 -1.44 11.86 -0.29
C ASP A 68 0.02 12.32 -0.50
N THR A 69 0.50 13.22 0.36
CA THR A 69 1.88 13.77 0.31
C THR A 69 2.87 12.99 1.17
N ALA A 70 2.42 11.99 1.94
CA ALA A 70 3.26 11.25 2.86
C ALA A 70 4.39 10.55 2.10
N PRO A 71 5.62 10.52 2.65
CA PRO A 71 6.74 9.81 2.04
C PRO A 71 6.44 8.33 1.72
N PRO A 72 5.63 7.60 2.51
CA PRO A 72 5.07 6.30 2.13
C PRO A 72 4.27 6.27 0.81
N CYS A 73 3.35 7.22 0.60
CA CYS A 73 2.53 7.32 -0.62
C CYS A 73 3.37 7.67 -1.84
N GLU A 74 4.33 8.59 -1.69
CA GLU A 74 5.26 8.90 -2.78
C GLU A 74 6.16 7.71 -3.10
N LYS A 75 6.65 6.99 -2.08
CA LYS A 75 7.40 5.75 -2.27
C LYS A 75 6.56 4.69 -2.98
N ILE A 76 5.28 4.52 -2.64
CA ILE A 76 4.39 3.58 -3.34
C ILE A 76 4.06 4.06 -4.75
N ARG A 77 3.92 5.37 -5.00
CA ARG A 77 3.68 5.92 -6.36
C ARG A 77 4.89 5.70 -7.27
N ARG A 78 6.11 5.93 -6.76
CA ARG A 78 7.36 5.65 -7.49
C ARG A 78 7.65 4.15 -7.57
N ALA A 79 7.40 3.42 -6.50
CA ALA A 79 7.51 1.97 -6.48
C ALA A 79 6.51 1.36 -7.44
N GLY A 80 5.27 1.83 -7.59
CA GLY A 80 4.30 1.30 -8.56
C GLY A 80 4.84 1.29 -10.00
N SER A 81 5.57 2.35 -10.39
CA SER A 81 6.26 2.42 -11.70
C SER A 81 7.42 1.42 -11.80
N LEU A 82 8.26 1.32 -10.76
CA LEU A 82 9.39 0.37 -10.71
C LEU A 82 8.96 -1.08 -10.45
N PHE A 83 7.83 -1.29 -9.79
CA PHE A 83 7.28 -2.57 -9.38
C PHE A 83 6.60 -3.20 -10.59
N GLY A 84 5.90 -2.44 -11.44
CA GLY A 84 5.47 -2.93 -12.76
C GLY A 84 6.65 -3.48 -13.59
N MET A 85 7.78 -2.78 -13.58
CA MET A 85 8.99 -3.17 -14.30
C MET A 85 9.72 -4.36 -13.64
N ALA A 86 9.89 -4.34 -12.31
CA ALA A 86 10.51 -5.43 -11.55
C ALA A 86 9.65 -6.71 -11.58
N MET A 87 8.32 -6.56 -11.56
CA MET A 87 7.38 -7.67 -11.72
C MET A 87 7.43 -8.26 -13.11
N GLN A 88 7.59 -7.45 -14.17
CA GLN A 88 7.83 -7.95 -15.53
C GLN A 88 9.12 -8.76 -15.63
N ILE A 89 10.17 -8.35 -14.92
CA ILE A 89 11.44 -9.09 -14.86
C ILE A 89 11.24 -10.40 -14.07
N PHE A 90 10.49 -10.36 -12.97
CA PHE A 90 10.28 -11.52 -12.09
C PHE A 90 9.28 -12.55 -12.65
N THR A 91 8.29 -12.14 -13.43
CA THR A 91 7.31 -13.04 -14.06
C THR A 91 7.76 -13.60 -15.40
N ARG A 92 8.71 -12.94 -16.10
CA ARG A 92 9.27 -13.44 -17.37
C ARG A 92 10.42 -14.44 -17.19
N HIS A 93 10.98 -14.57 -16.00
CA HIS A 93 11.95 -15.62 -15.70
C HIS A 93 11.48 -16.47 -14.51
N PRO A 94 10.53 -17.40 -14.72
CA PRO A 94 10.49 -18.57 -13.84
C PRO A 94 11.85 -19.24 -14.02
N ARG A 95 12.64 -19.32 -12.94
CA ARG A 95 13.84 -20.15 -12.99
C ARG A 95 13.39 -21.57 -13.34
N ALA A 96 13.85 -22.04 -14.50
CA ALA A 96 13.99 -23.47 -14.78
C ALA A 96 14.99 -24.09 -13.80
#